data_AF-A0A846V006-F1
#
_entry.id   AF-A0A846V006-F1
#
_cell.length_a   1.000
_cell.length_b   1.000
_cell.length_c   1.000
_cell.angle_alpha   90.00
_cell.angle_beta   90.00
_cell.angle_gamma   90.00
#
_symmetry.space_group_name_H-M   'P 1'
#
loop_
_entity.id
_entity.type
_entity.pdbx_description
1 polymer ?
#
loop_
_entity_poly.entity_id
_entity_poly.type
_entity_poly.pdbx_seq_one_letter_code
_entity_poly.pdbx_strand_id
1 'polypeptide(L)'
;MPAWTRRDIKENGTTIGRIHYAQIDQPRYRSMKEKANIARQNRFGQRQRTYPGVGGGVKKVYVSAKLRTRPTGAPRDNLAGIGVVNPGYVPANVHKAHLASDRFGGPSNAQNLVNEKSRINLSAHKRIENRIARLIKDVTAPGDTNANRTRGGMIVRETYSPGGRPTGRTYMVSVKDHTTNTRSYHKLEFKPI
;
A
#
# COMPACT_ATOMS: atom_id res chain seq x y z
N MET A 1 -1.64 17.17 11.69
CA MET A 1 -1.26 15.98 12.50
C MET A 1 0.26 15.94 12.59
N PRO A 2 0.84 15.81 13.78
CA PRO A 2 2.29 15.81 13.97
C PRO A 2 2.96 14.68 13.16
N ALA A 3 4.19 14.92 12.73
CA ALA A 3 5.04 13.94 12.05
C ALA A 3 5.34 12.77 13.00
N TRP A 4 4.52 11.73 12.95
CA TRP A 4 4.73 10.54 13.74
C TRP A 4 5.71 9.61 13.01
N THR A 5 6.64 9.03 13.76
CA THR A 5 7.52 7.93 13.31
C THR A 5 6.94 6.57 13.72
N ARG A 6 6.05 6.54 14.71
CA ARG A 6 5.33 5.35 15.17
C ARG A 6 3.88 5.66 15.54
N ARG A 7 2.96 4.72 15.27
CA ARG A 7 1.58 4.73 15.80
C ARG A 7 1.12 3.32 16.14
N ASP A 8 0.53 3.16 17.31
CA ASP A 8 -0.11 1.91 17.70
C ASP A 8 -1.56 1.88 17.19
N ILE A 9 -1.98 0.70 16.74
CA ILE A 9 -3.34 0.42 16.26
C ILE A 9 -4.02 -0.43 17.32
N LYS A 10 -5.05 0.13 17.94
CA LYS A 10 -5.79 -0.53 19.01
C LYS A 10 -7.17 -0.99 18.55
N GLU A 11 -7.63 -2.10 19.07
CA GLU A 11 -8.98 -2.66 18.96
C GLU A 11 -9.39 -3.06 20.37
N ASN A 12 -10.50 -2.50 20.87
CA ASN A 12 -11.01 -2.75 22.24
C ASN A 12 -9.94 -2.58 23.33
N GLY A 13 -9.18 -1.48 23.29
CA GLY A 13 -8.09 -1.20 24.23
C GLY A 13 -6.76 -1.92 23.96
N THR A 14 -6.79 -3.03 23.23
CA THR A 14 -5.63 -3.89 22.94
C THR A 14 -4.89 -3.45 21.69
N THR A 15 -3.56 -3.41 21.72
CA THR A 15 -2.76 -3.10 20.53
C THR A 15 -2.69 -4.32 19.62
N ILE A 16 -3.22 -4.20 18.41
CA ILE A 16 -3.26 -5.27 17.39
C ILE A 16 -2.22 -5.08 16.28
N GLY A 17 -1.49 -3.96 16.29
CA GLY A 17 -0.47 -3.67 15.29
C GLY A 17 0.20 -2.32 15.50
N ARG A 18 1.30 -2.10 14.78
CA ARG A 18 2.08 -0.86 14.82
C ARG A 18 2.37 -0.36 13.42
N ILE A 19 2.25 0.94 13.23
CA ILE A 19 2.74 1.65 12.05
C ILE A 19 4.10 2.27 12.37
N HIS A 20 5.04 2.15 11.45
CA HIS A 20 6.32 2.87 11.47
C HIS A 20 6.46 3.74 10.23
N TYR A 21 7.09 4.89 10.36
CA TYR A 21 7.43 5.83 9.28
C TYR A 21 8.90 6.22 9.37
N ALA A 22 9.58 6.21 8.24
CA ALA A 22 10.91 6.78 8.07
C ALA A 22 11.03 7.43 6.69
N GLN A 23 11.74 8.56 6.63
CA GLN A 23 12.31 9.02 5.36
C GLN A 23 13.52 8.12 5.03
N ILE A 24 13.67 7.76 3.77
CA ILE A 24 14.77 6.92 3.29
C ILE A 24 15.45 7.60 2.11
N ASP A 25 16.58 7.03 1.68
CA ASP A 25 17.30 7.46 0.50
C ASP A 25 16.80 6.74 -0.77
N GLN A 26 17.29 7.21 -1.92
CA GLN A 26 16.99 6.61 -3.22
C GLN A 26 17.50 5.17 -3.35
N PRO A 27 18.74 4.82 -2.93
CA PRO A 27 19.24 3.44 -3.01
C PRO A 27 18.34 2.43 -2.29
N ARG A 28 17.85 2.73 -1.08
CA ARG A 28 16.93 1.84 -0.33
C ARG A 28 15.62 1.63 -1.08
N TYR A 29 15.06 2.68 -1.67
CA TYR A 29 13.86 2.57 -2.51
C TYR A 29 14.11 1.70 -3.75
N ARG A 30 15.23 1.94 -4.46
CA ARG A 30 15.62 1.17 -5.65
C ARG A 30 15.84 -0.31 -5.33
N SER A 31 16.53 -0.62 -4.23
CA SER A 31 16.74 -2.01 -3.78
C SER A 31 15.41 -2.76 -3.60
N MET A 32 14.38 -2.14 -3.03
CA MET A 32 13.07 -2.79 -2.93
C MET A 32 12.37 -2.93 -4.28
N LYS A 33 12.49 -1.92 -5.16
CA LYS A 33 11.94 -1.95 -6.51
C LYS A 33 12.56 -3.06 -7.36
N GLU A 34 13.87 -3.23 -7.28
CA GLU A 34 14.63 -4.31 -7.93
C GLU A 34 14.25 -5.68 -7.37
N LYS A 35 14.18 -5.82 -6.04
CA LYS A 35 13.70 -7.07 -5.41
C LYS A 35 12.27 -7.43 -5.83
N ALA A 36 11.40 -6.43 -5.98
CA ALA A 36 10.05 -6.63 -6.48
C ALA A 36 10.08 -7.11 -7.94
N ASN A 37 10.95 -6.52 -8.79
CA ASN A 37 11.07 -6.78 -10.23
C ASN A 37 9.70 -6.96 -10.91
N ILE A 38 8.93 -5.87 -10.92
CA ILE A 38 7.56 -5.83 -11.43
C ILE A 38 7.51 -4.90 -12.64
N ALA A 39 7.14 -5.45 -13.80
CA ALA A 39 6.65 -4.67 -14.92
C ALA A 39 5.20 -4.21 -14.64
N ARG A 40 4.89 -2.96 -14.98
CA ARG A 40 3.54 -2.41 -14.81
C ARG A 40 2.80 -2.45 -16.13
N GLN A 41 1.58 -2.98 -16.12
CA GLN A 41 0.60 -2.78 -17.19
C GLN A 41 -0.35 -1.67 -16.76
N ASN A 42 -0.57 -0.67 -17.62
CA ASN A 42 -1.51 0.43 -17.35
C ASN A 42 -1.38 1.09 -15.96
N ARG A 43 -0.13 1.19 -15.45
CA ARG A 43 0.31 1.86 -14.19
C ARG A 43 0.34 0.99 -12.94
N PHE A 44 -0.12 -0.26 -12.99
CA PHE A 44 -0.11 -1.20 -11.88
C PHE A 44 0.61 -2.49 -12.29
N GLY A 45 1.25 -3.17 -11.35
CA GLY A 45 1.74 -4.51 -11.55
C GLY A 45 1.85 -5.23 -10.22
N GLN A 46 1.79 -6.56 -10.28
CA GLN A 46 1.87 -7.43 -9.11
C GLN A 46 2.85 -8.56 -9.39
N ARG A 47 3.50 -9.05 -8.33
CA ARG A 47 4.23 -10.31 -8.36
C ARG A 47 4.12 -10.98 -7.00
N GLN A 48 3.87 -12.29 -6.96
CA GLN A 48 3.87 -13.06 -5.72
C GLN A 48 4.95 -14.14 -5.68
N ARG A 49 5.26 -14.60 -4.48
CA ARG A 49 6.03 -15.80 -4.19
C ARG A 49 5.20 -16.66 -3.23
N THR A 50 5.12 -17.95 -3.51
CA THR A 50 4.42 -18.95 -2.71
C THR A 50 5.38 -19.66 -1.74
N TYR A 51 4.84 -20.38 -0.77
CA TYR A 51 5.61 -21.36 0.00
C TYR A 51 5.98 -22.56 -0.90
N PRO A 52 7.15 -23.19 -0.71
CA PRO A 52 7.49 -24.43 -1.41
C PRO A 52 6.55 -25.56 -0.97
N GLY A 53 6.14 -26.42 -1.91
CA GLY A 53 5.20 -27.53 -1.71
C GLY A 53 3.90 -27.39 -2.52
N VAL A 54 3.23 -28.51 -2.80
CA VAL A 54 1.97 -28.55 -3.56
C VAL A 54 0.88 -27.84 -2.74
N GLY A 55 0.30 -26.77 -3.28
CA GLY A 55 -0.73 -25.96 -2.60
C GLY A 55 -0.20 -24.90 -1.62
N GLY A 56 1.11 -24.65 -1.57
CA GLY A 56 1.70 -23.66 -0.68
C GLY A 56 1.12 -22.25 -0.87
N GLY A 57 0.45 -21.72 0.14
CA GLY A 57 -0.17 -20.39 0.12
C GLY A 57 0.81 -19.26 -0.26
N VAL A 58 0.28 -18.06 -0.51
CA VAL A 58 1.12 -16.90 -0.84
C VAL A 58 2.03 -16.58 0.35
N LYS A 59 3.36 -16.63 0.16
CA LYS A 59 4.34 -16.24 1.19
C LYS A 59 4.55 -14.73 1.21
N LYS A 60 4.59 -14.12 0.02
CA LYS A 60 4.84 -12.69 -0.14
C LYS A 60 4.26 -12.19 -1.46
N VAL A 61 3.61 -11.04 -1.41
CA VAL A 61 3.19 -10.29 -2.60
C VAL A 61 3.96 -8.98 -2.66
N TYR A 62 4.28 -8.58 -3.88
CA TYR A 62 4.77 -7.26 -4.23
C TYR A 62 3.78 -6.62 -5.19
N VAL A 63 3.56 -5.33 -5.01
CA VAL A 63 2.75 -4.49 -5.90
C VAL A 63 3.54 -3.24 -6.26
N SER A 64 3.40 -2.79 -7.49
CA SER A 64 4.07 -1.60 -8.02
C SER A 64 3.05 -0.69 -8.70
N ALA A 65 2.91 0.54 -8.22
CA ALA A 65 1.93 1.50 -8.73
C ALA A 65 2.57 2.86 -9.07
N LYS A 66 2.08 3.55 -10.11
CA LYS A 66 2.33 5.00 -10.26
C LYS A 66 1.41 5.71 -9.25
N LEU A 67 1.98 6.59 -8.42
CA LEU A 67 1.17 7.38 -7.50
C LEU A 67 0.51 8.52 -8.26
N ARG A 68 -0.81 8.60 -8.15
CA ARG A 68 -1.63 9.72 -8.58
C ARG A 68 -2.54 10.14 -7.43
N THR A 69 -3.24 11.24 -7.58
CA THR A 69 -4.34 11.59 -6.69
C THR A 69 -5.61 11.38 -7.46
N ARG A 70 -6.44 10.45 -6.99
CA ARG A 70 -7.76 10.25 -7.56
C ARG A 70 -8.57 11.55 -7.48
N PRO A 71 -9.32 11.95 -8.53
CA PRO A 71 -10.18 13.11 -8.43
C PRO A 71 -11.23 12.93 -7.33
N THR A 72 -11.55 14.02 -6.63
CA THR A 72 -12.68 14.04 -5.70
C THR A 72 -13.96 13.73 -6.45
N GLY A 73 -14.83 12.89 -5.90
CA GLY A 73 -16.11 12.52 -6.51
C GLY A 73 -16.04 11.52 -7.68
N ALA A 74 -14.86 11.10 -8.13
CA ALA A 74 -14.77 10.10 -9.20
C ALA A 74 -15.51 8.80 -8.81
N PRO A 75 -16.15 8.08 -9.77
CA PRO A 75 -16.86 6.82 -9.52
C PRO A 75 -15.89 5.71 -9.13
N ARG A 76 -16.21 4.96 -8.07
CA ARG A 76 -15.36 3.87 -7.56
C ARG A 76 -15.73 2.58 -8.25
N ASP A 77 -14.73 1.87 -8.74
CA ASP A 77 -14.93 0.52 -9.27
C ASP A 77 -15.35 -0.43 -8.14
N ASN A 78 -16.23 -1.36 -8.47
CA ASN A 78 -16.59 -2.45 -7.57
C ASN A 78 -15.36 -3.28 -7.21
N LEU A 79 -15.28 -3.69 -5.95
CA LEU A 79 -14.19 -4.57 -5.48
C LEU A 79 -14.41 -5.97 -6.05
N ALA A 80 -13.34 -6.60 -6.53
CA ALA A 80 -13.39 -7.99 -6.99
C ALA A 80 -14.02 -8.90 -5.93
N GLY A 81 -15.08 -9.63 -6.30
CA GLY A 81 -15.92 -10.45 -5.42
C GLY A 81 -15.21 -11.67 -4.80
N ILE A 82 -14.32 -12.31 -5.54
CA ILE A 82 -13.61 -13.53 -5.17
C ILE A 82 -12.16 -13.49 -5.70
N GLY A 83 -11.34 -14.47 -5.32
CA GLY A 83 -10.00 -14.67 -5.90
C GLY A 83 -8.95 -13.61 -5.50
N VAL A 84 -9.17 -12.89 -4.40
CA VAL A 84 -8.17 -11.94 -3.84
C VAL A 84 -6.87 -12.66 -3.46
N VAL A 85 -5.77 -11.92 -3.26
CA VAL A 85 -4.40 -12.48 -3.15
C VAL A 85 -4.25 -13.54 -2.05
N ASN A 86 -4.95 -13.41 -0.92
CA ASN A 86 -4.88 -14.33 0.22
C ASN A 86 -6.26 -14.95 0.53
N PRO A 87 -6.82 -15.76 -0.38
CA PRO A 87 -8.21 -16.18 -0.28
C PRO A 87 -8.47 -17.09 0.93
N GLY A 88 -7.46 -17.83 1.40
CA GLY A 88 -7.55 -18.72 2.56
C GLY A 88 -7.61 -18.01 3.92
N TYR A 89 -7.42 -16.69 3.98
CA TYR A 89 -7.59 -15.93 5.21
C TYR A 89 -8.93 -15.20 5.21
N VAL A 90 -9.84 -15.62 6.10
CA VAL A 90 -11.18 -15.04 6.24
C VAL A 90 -11.40 -14.62 7.69
N PRO A 91 -10.95 -13.42 8.10
CA PRO A 91 -11.18 -12.92 9.45
C PRO A 91 -12.66 -12.57 9.68
N ALA A 92 -13.08 -12.54 10.95
CA ALA A 92 -14.36 -11.95 11.31
C ALA A 92 -14.45 -10.48 10.82
N ASN A 93 -15.60 -10.10 10.26
CA ASN A 93 -15.79 -8.82 9.58
C ASN A 93 -14.73 -8.58 8.50
N VAL A 94 -14.61 -9.54 7.56
CA VAL A 94 -13.66 -9.48 6.45
C VAL A 94 -13.88 -8.23 5.60
N HIS A 95 -12.82 -7.47 5.40
CA HIS A 95 -12.77 -6.38 4.43
C HIS A 95 -11.77 -6.72 3.34
N LYS A 96 -12.07 -6.24 2.13
CA LYS A 96 -11.12 -6.23 1.03
C LYS A 96 -10.28 -4.96 1.14
N ALA A 97 -9.02 -5.13 1.47
CA ALA A 97 -8.06 -4.05 1.56
C ALA A 97 -7.23 -3.98 0.29
N HIS A 98 -7.03 -2.77 -0.24
CA HIS A 98 -6.10 -2.56 -1.34
C HIS A 98 -4.65 -2.62 -0.82
N LEU A 99 -3.77 -3.32 -1.55
CA LEU A 99 -2.33 -3.28 -1.37
C LEU A 99 -1.81 -1.89 -1.76
N ALA A 100 -2.06 -1.47 -3.01
CA ALA A 100 -1.93 -0.08 -3.46
C ALA A 100 -3.30 0.58 -3.44
N SER A 101 -3.48 1.60 -2.60
CA SER A 101 -4.78 2.24 -2.37
C SER A 101 -5.44 2.76 -3.65
N ASP A 102 -6.75 2.55 -3.77
CA ASP A 102 -7.60 3.19 -4.78
C ASP A 102 -7.46 4.73 -4.77
N ARG A 103 -7.24 5.34 -3.59
CA ARG A 103 -6.97 6.80 -3.48
C ARG A 103 -5.84 7.25 -4.40
N PHE A 104 -4.90 6.36 -4.68
CA PHE A 104 -3.73 6.62 -5.52
C PHE A 104 -3.80 5.98 -6.91
N GLY A 105 -4.98 5.52 -7.33
CA GLY A 105 -5.21 4.88 -8.62
C GLY A 105 -4.86 3.39 -8.64
N GLY A 106 -4.80 2.73 -7.48
CA GLY A 106 -4.69 1.28 -7.42
C GLY A 106 -6.00 0.61 -7.87
N PRO A 107 -5.96 -0.42 -8.72
CA PRO A 107 -7.17 -1.04 -9.27
C PRO A 107 -7.94 -1.83 -8.19
N SER A 108 -9.26 -1.93 -8.34
CA SER A 108 -10.15 -2.74 -7.47
C SER A 108 -10.23 -4.22 -7.88
N ASN A 109 -9.15 -4.77 -8.45
CA ASN A 109 -9.11 -6.14 -8.95
C ASN A 109 -8.46 -7.12 -7.96
N ALA A 110 -8.62 -8.43 -8.23
CA ALA A 110 -8.12 -9.52 -7.41
C ALA A 110 -6.60 -9.45 -7.11
N GLN A 111 -5.79 -8.89 -8.02
CA GLN A 111 -4.34 -8.78 -7.87
C GLN A 111 -3.91 -7.70 -6.87
N ASN A 112 -4.77 -6.74 -6.57
CA ASN A 112 -4.48 -5.63 -5.67
C ASN A 112 -5.27 -5.70 -4.35
N LEU A 113 -6.16 -6.68 -4.21
CA LEU A 113 -7.00 -6.84 -3.04
C LEU A 113 -6.53 -8.01 -2.18
N VAL A 114 -6.65 -7.84 -0.86
CA VAL A 114 -6.44 -8.88 0.15
C VAL A 114 -7.61 -8.89 1.13
N ASN A 115 -7.88 -10.05 1.72
CA ASN A 115 -8.73 -10.15 2.89
C ASN A 115 -7.97 -9.67 4.13
N GLU A 116 -8.60 -8.80 4.90
CA GLU A 116 -8.03 -8.19 6.11
C GLU A 116 -9.13 -7.84 7.12
N LYS A 117 -8.77 -7.69 8.40
CA LYS A 117 -9.69 -7.15 9.42
C LYS A 117 -10.10 -5.72 9.06
N SER A 118 -11.39 -5.40 9.24
CA SER A 118 -11.94 -4.06 9.06
C SER A 118 -11.12 -2.97 9.77
N ARG A 119 -10.74 -3.21 11.03
CA ARG A 119 -9.96 -2.28 11.84
C ARG A 119 -8.57 -1.99 11.26
N ILE A 120 -7.91 -2.99 10.70
CA ILE A 120 -6.60 -2.82 10.06
C ILE A 120 -6.77 -2.00 8.77
N ASN A 121 -7.75 -2.34 7.93
CA ASN A 121 -8.02 -1.62 6.69
C ASN A 121 -8.42 -0.15 6.93
N LEU A 122 -9.44 0.07 7.76
CA LEU A 122 -10.07 1.38 7.98
C LEU A 122 -9.29 2.29 8.94
N SER A 123 -8.35 1.77 9.72
CA SER A 123 -7.51 2.57 10.62
C SER A 123 -6.04 2.54 10.24
N ALA A 124 -5.42 1.36 10.21
CA ALA A 124 -3.97 1.26 10.02
C ALA A 124 -3.56 1.75 8.63
N HIS A 125 -4.14 1.14 7.59
CA HIS A 125 -3.81 1.50 6.21
C HIS A 125 -4.31 2.91 5.86
N LYS A 126 -5.47 3.33 6.37
CA LYS A 126 -5.94 4.73 6.20
C LYS A 126 -4.98 5.77 6.78
N ARG A 127 -4.33 5.49 7.91
CA ARG A 127 -3.30 6.39 8.47
C ARG A 127 -2.07 6.49 7.58
N ILE A 128 -1.63 5.37 7.00
CA ILE A 128 -0.54 5.33 6.02
C ILE A 128 -0.93 6.11 4.75
N GLU A 129 -2.10 5.83 4.19
CA GLU A 129 -2.62 6.56 3.03
C GLU A 129 -2.71 8.06 3.28
N ASN A 130 -3.22 8.48 4.44
CA ASN A 130 -3.29 9.89 4.80
C ASN A 130 -1.91 10.53 4.94
N ARG A 131 -0.88 9.79 5.37
CA ARG A 131 0.50 10.29 5.40
C ARG A 131 1.05 10.45 3.99
N ILE A 132 0.85 9.47 3.11
CA ILE A 132 1.27 9.55 1.70
C ILE A 132 0.59 10.71 0.98
N ALA A 133 -0.72 10.90 1.20
CA ALA A 133 -1.46 12.01 0.61
C ALA A 133 -0.93 13.38 1.06
N ARG A 134 -0.50 13.50 2.31
CA ARG A 134 0.17 14.72 2.79
C ARG A 134 1.52 14.94 2.11
N LEU A 135 2.37 13.91 2.03
CA LEU A 135 3.65 14.01 1.33
C LEU A 135 3.49 14.48 -0.12
N ILE A 136 2.45 14.00 -0.81
CA ILE A 136 2.10 14.49 -2.15
C ILE A 136 1.64 15.94 -2.12
N LYS A 137 0.75 16.31 -1.20
CA LYS A 137 0.23 17.68 -1.07
C LYS A 137 1.34 18.68 -0.78
N ASP A 138 2.28 18.35 0.10
CA ASP A 138 3.35 19.23 0.57
C ASP A 138 4.29 19.67 -0.57
N VAL A 139 4.40 18.87 -1.65
CA VAL A 139 5.21 19.18 -2.84
C VAL A 139 4.38 19.45 -4.10
N THR A 140 3.06 19.57 -3.96
CA THR A 140 2.17 19.91 -5.07
C THR A 140 1.99 21.42 -5.07
N ALA A 141 2.36 22.07 -6.18
CA ALA A 141 2.23 23.51 -6.35
C ALA A 141 0.77 23.97 -6.14
N PRO A 142 0.54 25.17 -5.59
CA PRO A 142 -0.78 25.79 -5.56
C PRO A 142 -1.41 25.80 -6.96
N GLY A 143 -2.68 25.41 -7.07
CA GLY A 143 -3.40 25.34 -8.35
C GLY A 143 -3.18 24.07 -9.18
N ASP A 144 -2.25 23.18 -8.81
CA ASP A 144 -2.06 21.91 -9.51
C ASP A 144 -3.13 20.88 -9.14
N THR A 145 -4.26 20.94 -9.84
CA THR A 145 -5.42 20.06 -9.67
C THR A 145 -5.41 18.83 -10.59
N ASN A 146 -4.34 18.61 -11.37
CA ASN A 146 -4.31 17.56 -12.37
C ASN A 146 -4.29 16.17 -11.71
N ALA A 147 -5.42 15.48 -11.78
CA ALA A 147 -5.61 14.15 -11.21
C ALA A 147 -4.86 13.04 -11.99
N ASN A 148 -4.52 13.29 -13.25
CA ASN A 148 -3.76 12.36 -14.08
C ASN A 148 -2.24 12.50 -13.91
N ARG A 149 -1.78 13.57 -13.25
CA ARG A 149 -0.36 13.81 -13.00
C ARG A 149 0.20 12.73 -12.09
N THR A 150 1.31 12.15 -12.54
CA THR A 150 2.05 11.18 -11.72
C THR A 150 2.80 11.93 -10.64
N ARG A 151 2.38 11.74 -9.39
CA ARG A 151 2.95 12.32 -8.17
C ARG A 151 4.15 11.54 -7.66
N GLY A 152 4.39 10.34 -8.19
CA GLY A 152 5.49 9.50 -7.74
C GLY A 152 5.32 8.03 -8.08
N GLY A 153 5.95 7.17 -7.28
CA GLY A 153 5.85 5.72 -7.40
C GLY A 153 5.70 5.07 -6.04
N MET A 154 4.95 3.97 -5.99
CA MET A 154 4.76 3.15 -4.81
C MET A 154 5.17 1.71 -5.13
N ILE A 155 5.90 1.10 -4.20
CA ILE A 155 6.14 -0.33 -4.12
C ILE A 155 5.58 -0.80 -2.79
N VAL A 156 4.67 -1.75 -2.81
CA VAL A 156 4.12 -2.38 -1.61
C VAL A 156 4.61 -3.80 -1.56
N ARG A 157 4.98 -4.27 -0.37
CA ARG A 157 5.25 -5.67 -0.10
C ARG A 157 4.44 -6.10 1.10
N GLU A 158 3.69 -7.16 0.94
CA GLU A 158 3.03 -7.83 2.06
C GLU A 158 3.53 -9.25 2.19
N THR A 159 3.74 -9.67 3.43
CA THR A 159 4.10 -11.04 3.78
C THR A 159 2.93 -11.70 4.48
N TYR A 160 2.84 -13.01 4.32
CA TYR A 160 1.82 -13.82 4.97
C TYR A 160 2.46 -15.00 5.69
N SER A 161 1.71 -15.59 6.62
CA SER A 161 2.00 -16.92 7.17
C SER A 161 1.58 -18.02 6.18
N PRO A 162 1.94 -19.30 6.42
CA PRO A 162 1.45 -20.41 5.60
C PRO A 162 -0.09 -20.47 5.49
N GLY A 163 -0.81 -20.08 6.55
CA GLY A 163 -2.27 -19.98 6.58
C GLY A 163 -2.84 -18.71 5.93
N GLY A 164 -2.06 -17.95 5.17
CA GLY A 164 -2.51 -16.76 4.44
C GLY A 164 -2.76 -15.51 5.29
N ARG A 165 -2.49 -15.57 6.61
CA ARG A 165 -2.65 -14.41 7.51
C ARG A 165 -1.56 -13.36 7.23
N PRO A 166 -1.91 -12.09 7.02
CA PRO A 166 -0.94 -11.00 6.91
C PRO A 166 0.01 -10.94 8.12
N THR A 167 1.31 -10.85 7.87
CA THR A 167 2.36 -10.73 8.90
C THR A 167 3.09 -9.39 8.84
N GLY A 168 2.86 -8.60 7.79
CA GLY A 168 3.37 -7.24 7.70
C GLY A 168 3.26 -6.68 6.30
N ARG A 169 3.03 -5.37 6.21
CA ARG A 169 2.97 -4.62 4.96
C ARG A 169 3.95 -3.45 4.97
N THR A 170 4.85 -3.42 4.01
CA THR A 170 5.81 -2.34 3.78
C THR A 170 5.43 -1.57 2.53
N TYR A 171 5.31 -0.25 2.65
CA TYR A 171 5.15 0.71 1.57
C TYR A 171 6.45 1.47 1.39
N MET A 172 7.05 1.39 0.22
CA MET A 172 8.09 2.32 -0.21
C MET A 172 7.52 3.27 -1.25
N VAL A 173 7.64 4.55 -0.98
CA VAL A 173 7.03 5.62 -1.75
C VAL A 173 8.11 6.59 -2.19
N SER A 174 8.10 6.93 -3.47
CA SER A 174 8.79 8.11 -4.00
C SER A 174 7.75 9.17 -4.29
N VAL A 175 8.01 10.42 -3.92
CA VAL A 175 7.17 11.58 -4.27
C VAL A 175 8.00 12.52 -5.12
N LYS A 176 7.43 13.02 -6.22
CA LYS A 176 8.06 13.99 -7.12
C LYS A 176 7.50 15.37 -6.84
N ASP A 177 8.39 16.30 -6.54
CA ASP A 177 8.13 17.72 -6.66
C ASP A 177 8.31 18.10 -8.14
N HIS A 178 7.28 18.67 -8.75
CA HIS A 178 7.34 19.08 -10.16
C HIS A 178 7.85 20.51 -10.33
N THR A 179 7.86 21.32 -9.27
CA THR A 179 8.41 22.67 -9.27
C THR A 179 9.93 22.61 -9.22
N THR A 180 10.49 21.82 -8.30
CA THR A 180 11.96 21.68 -8.15
C THR A 180 12.54 20.51 -8.93
N ASN A 181 11.70 19.69 -9.56
CA ASN A 181 12.06 18.44 -10.23
C ASN A 181 12.82 17.43 -9.33
N THR A 182 12.69 17.56 -8.01
CA THR A 182 13.32 16.67 -7.03
C THR A 182 12.42 15.49 -6.64
N ARG A 183 13.00 14.49 -5.96
CA ARG A 183 12.24 13.36 -5.39
C ARG A 183 12.64 13.07 -3.96
N SER A 184 11.65 12.89 -3.10
CA SER A 184 11.80 12.35 -1.76
C SER A 184 11.39 10.87 -1.72
N TYR A 185 11.94 10.12 -0.76
CA TYR A 185 11.69 8.69 -0.61
C TYR A 185 11.30 8.36 0.83
N HIS A 186 10.30 7.51 0.99
CA HIS A 186 9.67 7.25 2.28
C HIS A 186 9.35 5.77 2.43
N LYS A 187 9.51 5.28 3.65
CA LYS A 187 9.14 3.93 4.07
C LYS A 187 8.05 4.04 5.13
N LEU A 188 6.92 3.38 4.88
CA LEU A 188 5.85 3.18 5.87
C LEU A 188 5.63 1.69 6.06
N GLU A 189 5.45 1.25 7.29
CA GLU A 189 5.27 -0.18 7.58
C GLU A 189 4.12 -0.35 8.54
N PHE A 190 3.26 -1.33 8.28
CA PHE A 190 2.33 -1.87 9.26
C PHE A 190 2.81 -3.26 9.66
N LYS A 191 2.91 -3.52 10.96
CA LYS A 191 3.22 -4.83 11.54
C LYS A 191 2.12 -5.22 12.52
N PRO A 192 1.35 -6.29 12.24
CA PRO A 192 0.49 -6.91 13.25
C PRO A 192 1.28 -7.32 14.49
N ILE A 193 0.62 -7.34 15.64
CA ILE A 193 1.11 -7.97 16.87
C ILE A 193 0.41 -9.32 17.04
#